data_AF-A0AAJ5BCB5-F1
#
_entry.id   AF-A0AAJ5BCB5-F1
#
_cell.length_a   1.000
_cell.length_b   1.000
_cell.length_c   1.000
_cell.angle_alpha   90.00
_cell.angle_beta   90.00
_cell.angle_gamma   90.00
#
_symmetry.space_group_name_H-M   'P 1'
#
loop_
_entity.id
_entity.type
_entity.pdbx_description
1 polymer ?
#
loop_
_entity_poly.entity_id
_entity_poly.type
_entity_poly.pdbx_seq_one_letter_code
_entity_poly.pdbx_strand_id
1 'polypeptide(L)'
;MAKGGTQGEGTPFIIGYWGYYMKDWQATQGVFNEKQYSNWIKIGEAKDSYKAVNVDISNHPWPYYGNLTGDSFARKFVKGDYFKLMIYGVDKDNKINQKPVTHYLADYRGDELIMSKDWHKIDLSSLGEVSYLVFQMETTDAGDFGPNTSVYFCMDNLTVDKIDK
;
A
#
# COMPACT_ATOMS: atom_id res chain seq x y z
N MET A 1 3.70 -7.95 14.51
CA MET A 1 4.57 -7.24 13.56
C MET A 1 5.74 -8.15 13.31
N ALA A 2 6.15 -8.31 12.06
CA ALA A 2 7.04 -9.37 11.62
C ALA A 2 8.46 -9.37 12.23
N LYS A 3 8.84 -8.33 13.02
CA LYS A 3 10.14 -8.15 13.69
C LYS A 3 11.37 -8.12 12.75
N GLY A 4 11.15 -8.18 11.45
CA GLY A 4 12.15 -8.13 10.39
C GLY A 4 11.48 -8.35 9.04
N GLY A 5 12.27 -8.35 7.98
CA GLY A 5 11.84 -8.70 6.64
C GLY A 5 11.47 -10.18 6.51
N THR A 6 11.15 -10.57 5.29
CA THR A 6 10.77 -11.95 4.91
C THR A 6 11.90 -12.96 5.10
N GLN A 7 13.15 -12.49 5.21
CA GLN A 7 14.34 -13.31 5.47
C GLN A 7 14.53 -13.63 6.97
N GLY A 8 13.72 -13.06 7.87
CA GLY A 8 13.69 -13.41 9.29
C GLY A 8 13.79 -12.22 10.24
N GLU A 9 13.86 -12.53 11.53
CA GLU A 9 13.96 -11.51 12.58
C GLU A 9 15.23 -10.66 12.41
N GLY A 10 15.10 -9.35 12.52
CA GLY A 10 16.20 -8.40 12.38
C GLY A 10 16.65 -8.10 10.95
N THR A 11 16.10 -8.76 9.92
CA THR A 11 16.44 -8.44 8.53
C THR A 11 15.75 -7.16 8.06
N PRO A 12 16.34 -6.41 7.11
CA PRO A 12 15.75 -5.16 6.62
C PRO A 12 14.44 -5.40 5.86
N PHE A 13 13.60 -4.37 5.83
CA PHE A 13 12.38 -4.26 5.02
C PHE A 13 12.08 -2.77 4.78
N ILE A 14 11.11 -2.47 3.92
CA ILE A 14 10.72 -1.09 3.59
C ILE A 14 9.46 -0.71 4.36
N ILE A 15 9.42 0.52 4.86
CA ILE A 15 8.20 1.14 5.39
C ILE A 15 7.66 2.10 4.34
N GLY A 16 6.41 1.88 3.93
CA GLY A 16 5.66 2.80 3.07
C GLY A 16 4.84 3.77 3.91
N TYR A 17 4.89 5.05 3.56
CA TYR A 17 4.05 6.10 4.14
C TYR A 17 3.24 6.77 3.03
N TRP A 18 1.92 6.72 3.12
CA TRP A 18 1.06 7.42 2.16
C TRP A 18 0.79 8.84 2.64
N GLY A 19 1.44 9.83 2.01
CA GLY A 19 1.33 11.23 2.35
C GLY A 19 0.03 11.88 1.88
N TYR A 20 -1.11 11.38 2.38
CA TYR A 20 -2.47 11.81 2.05
C TYR A 20 -2.61 13.34 2.00
N TYR A 21 -2.13 14.02 3.05
CA TYR A 21 -2.26 15.46 3.25
C TYR A 21 -1.33 16.32 2.39
N MET A 22 -0.47 15.72 1.56
CA MET A 22 0.52 16.46 0.79
C MET A 22 0.16 16.50 -0.69
N LYS A 23 0.53 15.44 -1.41
CA LYS A 23 0.65 15.48 -2.87
C LYS A 23 -0.58 14.89 -3.55
N ASP A 24 -1.06 13.76 -3.02
CA ASP A 24 -2.09 12.93 -3.64
C ASP A 24 -3.46 13.62 -3.72
N TRP A 25 -3.81 14.46 -2.75
CA TRP A 25 -5.06 15.24 -2.79
C TRP A 25 -5.14 16.17 -4.01
N GLN A 26 -3.99 16.66 -4.48
CA GLN A 26 -3.89 17.59 -5.62
C GLN A 26 -3.54 16.88 -6.93
N ALA A 27 -3.52 15.54 -6.93
CA ALA A 27 -3.13 14.77 -8.10
C ALA A 27 -4.22 14.80 -9.19
N THR A 28 -3.78 14.89 -10.45
CA THR A 28 -4.68 14.73 -11.59
C THR A 28 -5.10 13.27 -11.69
N GLN A 29 -6.40 13.02 -11.54
CA GLN A 29 -6.96 11.67 -11.60
C GLN A 29 -6.58 10.97 -12.91
N GLY A 30 -6.08 9.73 -12.80
CA GLY A 30 -5.73 8.90 -13.96
C GLY A 30 -4.35 9.11 -14.56
N VAL A 31 -3.62 10.18 -14.18
CA VAL A 31 -2.30 10.50 -14.74
C VAL A 31 -1.28 10.60 -13.61
N PHE A 32 -0.24 9.78 -13.70
CA PHE A 32 0.84 9.75 -12.71
C PHE A 32 1.82 10.91 -12.91
N ASN A 33 2.30 11.45 -11.80
CA ASN A 33 3.36 12.43 -11.73
C ASN A 33 4.11 12.26 -10.42
N GLU A 34 5.42 12.04 -10.47
CA GLU A 34 6.29 11.86 -9.30
C GLU A 34 6.20 12.99 -8.26
N LYS A 35 5.83 14.20 -8.71
CA LYS A 35 5.65 15.38 -7.83
C LYS A 35 4.28 15.41 -7.15
N GLN A 36 3.27 14.78 -7.72
CA GLN A 36 1.89 14.77 -7.23
C GLN A 36 1.51 13.49 -6.48
N TYR A 37 2.33 12.45 -6.52
CA TYR A 37 2.12 11.25 -5.71
C TYR A 37 3.22 11.12 -4.65
N SER A 38 2.82 10.74 -3.45
CA SER A 38 3.68 10.71 -2.26
C SER A 38 4.37 9.37 -2.04
N ASN A 39 3.79 8.28 -2.54
CA ASN A 39 4.26 6.92 -2.29
C ASN A 39 4.25 6.09 -3.57
N TRP A 40 5.42 5.94 -4.17
CA TRP A 40 5.60 5.22 -5.43
C TRP A 40 6.99 4.61 -5.52
N ILE A 41 7.13 3.59 -6.38
CA ILE A 41 8.39 2.95 -6.74
C ILE A 41 8.54 3.02 -8.25
N LYS A 42 9.68 3.52 -8.71
CA LYS A 42 10.13 3.41 -10.11
C LYS A 42 10.81 2.06 -10.31
N ILE A 43 10.31 1.24 -11.24
CA ILE A 43 10.80 -0.14 -11.43
C ILE A 43 12.03 -0.19 -12.36
N GLY A 44 12.17 0.77 -13.27
CA GLY A 44 13.33 0.90 -14.16
C GLY A 44 13.30 2.19 -14.96
N GLU A 45 14.16 2.32 -15.96
CA GLU A 45 14.23 3.53 -16.78
C GLU A 45 13.14 3.57 -17.86
N ALA A 46 12.89 4.75 -18.44
CA ALA A 46 11.78 4.98 -19.39
C ALA A 46 11.77 4.04 -20.62
N LYS A 47 12.90 3.42 -20.94
CA LYS A 47 13.03 2.46 -22.05
C LYS A 47 12.70 1.01 -21.66
N ASP A 48 12.79 0.69 -20.37
CA ASP A 48 12.54 -0.65 -19.86
C ASP A 48 11.03 -0.86 -19.62
N SER A 49 10.55 -2.08 -19.81
CA SER A 49 9.20 -2.49 -19.41
C SER A 49 9.30 -3.70 -18.49
N TYR A 50 8.41 -3.79 -17.52
CA TYR A 50 8.41 -4.86 -16.53
C TYR A 50 6.99 -5.37 -16.32
N LYS A 51 6.82 -6.67 -16.09
CA LYS A 51 5.57 -7.23 -15.55
C LYS A 51 5.64 -7.25 -14.04
N ALA A 52 4.63 -6.72 -13.37
CA ALA A 52 4.50 -6.86 -11.92
C ALA A 52 4.17 -8.32 -11.57
N VAL A 53 4.86 -8.91 -10.59
CA VAL A 53 4.63 -10.30 -10.19
C VAL A 53 4.02 -10.37 -8.81
N ASN A 54 4.76 -9.96 -7.77
CA ASN A 54 4.27 -10.01 -6.39
C ASN A 54 5.03 -9.04 -5.48
N VAL A 55 4.48 -8.82 -4.28
CA VAL A 55 5.12 -8.11 -3.17
C VAL A 55 4.67 -8.72 -1.85
N ASP A 56 5.55 -8.82 -0.86
CA ASP A 56 5.18 -9.21 0.49
C ASP A 56 4.78 -7.96 1.29
N ILE A 57 3.58 -7.97 1.90
CA ILE A 57 3.02 -6.87 2.69
C ILE A 57 2.78 -7.31 4.13
N SER A 58 3.09 -6.45 5.08
CA SER A 58 2.71 -6.59 6.49
C SER A 58 2.10 -5.29 6.97
N ASN A 59 1.28 -5.38 8.02
CA ASN A 59 0.92 -4.20 8.81
C ASN A 59 2.19 -3.45 9.25
N HIS A 60 2.05 -2.14 9.50
CA HIS A 60 2.97 -1.37 10.33
C HIS A 60 2.47 -1.34 11.79
N PRO A 61 3.34 -1.30 12.82
CA PRO A 61 2.90 -1.39 14.22
C PRO A 61 1.93 -0.28 14.61
N TRP A 62 2.12 0.93 14.06
CA TRP A 62 1.31 2.09 14.41
C TRP A 62 -0.17 1.93 14.03
N PRO A 63 -0.57 1.74 12.74
CA PRO A 63 -1.96 1.46 12.43
C PRO A 63 -2.47 0.17 13.07
N TYR A 64 -1.61 -0.84 13.25
CA TYR A 64 -2.03 -2.08 13.88
C TYR A 64 -2.61 -1.85 15.29
N TYR A 65 -1.86 -1.14 16.13
CA TYR A 65 -2.32 -0.84 17.49
C TYR A 65 -3.35 0.29 17.53
N GLY A 66 -3.26 1.29 16.63
CA GLY A 66 -4.28 2.32 16.48
C GLY A 66 -5.67 1.73 16.20
N ASN A 67 -5.76 0.79 15.26
CA ASN A 67 -7.03 0.12 14.95
C ASN A 67 -7.49 -0.81 16.08
N LEU A 68 -6.57 -1.41 16.84
CA LEU A 68 -6.90 -2.36 17.92
C LEU A 68 -7.37 -1.66 19.21
N THR A 69 -6.73 -0.55 19.58
CA THR A 69 -6.93 0.09 20.90
C THR A 69 -7.18 1.59 20.84
N GLY A 70 -7.01 2.24 19.68
CA GLY A 70 -6.95 3.70 19.56
C GLY A 70 -5.59 4.26 19.99
N ASP A 71 -5.28 5.48 19.56
CA ASP A 71 -4.02 6.17 19.88
C ASP A 71 -4.17 7.68 20.15
N SER A 72 -5.40 8.12 20.47
CA SER A 72 -5.83 9.53 20.66
C SER A 72 -6.07 10.31 19.36
N PHE A 73 -5.59 9.80 18.22
CA PHE A 73 -5.96 10.31 16.90
C PHE A 73 -6.90 9.31 16.21
N ALA A 74 -6.42 8.07 16.04
CA ALA A 74 -7.24 6.94 15.61
C ALA A 74 -8.13 6.48 16.76
N ARG A 75 -9.37 6.12 16.43
CA ARG A 75 -10.24 5.34 17.33
C ARG A 75 -10.02 3.86 17.10
N LYS A 76 -10.34 3.07 18.13
CA LYS A 76 -10.48 1.62 17.98
C LYS A 76 -11.52 1.29 16.90
N PHE A 77 -11.23 0.25 16.10
CA PHE A 77 -12.15 -0.29 15.12
C PHE A 77 -13.37 -0.97 15.76
N VAL A 78 -14.52 -0.77 15.12
CA VAL A 78 -15.81 -1.38 15.42
C VAL A 78 -16.28 -2.17 14.21
N LYS A 79 -17.31 -3.01 14.40
CA LYS A 79 -17.88 -3.81 13.32
C LYS A 79 -18.30 -2.91 12.15
N GLY A 80 -17.86 -3.26 10.95
CA GLY A 80 -18.01 -2.49 9.72
C GLY A 80 -16.74 -1.76 9.28
N ASP A 81 -15.74 -1.61 10.14
CA ASP A 81 -14.50 -0.91 9.80
C ASP A 81 -13.55 -1.73 8.94
N TYR A 82 -12.70 -1.03 8.18
CA TYR A 82 -11.59 -1.64 7.46
C TYR A 82 -10.43 -0.65 7.27
N PHE A 83 -9.24 -1.21 7.02
CA PHE A 83 -8.06 -0.49 6.57
C PHE A 83 -7.42 -1.28 5.42
N LYS A 84 -7.30 -0.65 4.24
CA LYS A 84 -6.80 -1.31 3.03
C LYS A 84 -5.65 -0.55 2.39
N LEU A 85 -4.72 -1.30 1.80
CA LEU A 85 -3.68 -0.85 0.88
C LEU A 85 -4.17 -1.10 -0.55
N MET A 86 -4.03 -0.10 -1.41
CA MET A 86 -4.33 -0.17 -2.84
C MET A 86 -3.04 0.05 -3.62
N ILE A 87 -2.70 -0.91 -4.47
CA ILE A 87 -1.48 -0.91 -5.27
C ILE A 87 -1.88 -0.73 -6.73
N TYR A 88 -1.45 0.38 -7.32
CA TYR A 88 -1.75 0.75 -8.70
C TYR A 88 -0.53 0.54 -9.58
N GLY A 89 -0.75 -0.02 -10.77
CA GLY A 89 0.25 -0.03 -11.84
C GLY A 89 0.20 1.27 -12.65
N VAL A 90 1.36 1.78 -13.03
CA VAL A 90 1.51 2.92 -13.94
C VAL A 90 2.30 2.47 -15.15
N ASP A 91 1.79 2.73 -16.35
CA ASP A 91 2.48 2.38 -17.59
C ASP A 91 3.57 3.40 -17.99
N LYS A 92 4.27 3.12 -19.10
CA LYS A 92 5.34 3.95 -19.66
C LYS A 92 4.88 5.35 -20.08
N ASP A 93 3.58 5.54 -20.31
CA ASP A 93 2.98 6.81 -20.73
C ASP A 93 2.43 7.58 -19.51
N ASN A 94 2.81 7.16 -18.30
CA ASN A 94 2.37 7.69 -17.01
C ASN A 94 0.86 7.56 -16.79
N LYS A 95 0.18 6.59 -17.42
CA LYS A 95 -1.24 6.34 -17.17
C LYS A 95 -1.39 5.39 -15.99
N ILE A 96 -2.24 5.76 -15.04
CA ILE A 96 -2.55 4.93 -13.87
C ILE A 96 -3.65 3.93 -14.24
N ASN A 97 -3.40 2.64 -14.02
CA ASN A 97 -4.42 1.60 -14.09
C ASN A 97 -5.43 1.79 -12.94
N GLN A 98 -6.68 2.15 -13.25
CA GLN A 98 -7.73 2.44 -12.27
C GLN A 98 -8.28 1.21 -11.53
N LYS A 99 -7.74 0.01 -11.80
CA LYS A 99 -8.10 -1.24 -11.11
C LYS A 99 -6.93 -1.69 -10.24
N PRO A 100 -6.79 -1.17 -9.01
CA PRO A 100 -5.69 -1.54 -8.13
C PRO A 100 -5.83 -2.97 -7.64
N VAL A 101 -4.70 -3.57 -7.29
CA VAL A 101 -4.68 -4.73 -6.38
C VAL A 101 -4.93 -4.21 -4.96
N THR A 102 -5.94 -4.75 -4.29
CA THR A 102 -6.35 -4.32 -2.95
C THR A 102 -5.99 -5.39 -1.92
N HIS A 103 -5.31 -4.99 -0.85
CA HIS A 103 -5.04 -5.84 0.31
C HIS A 103 -5.59 -5.20 1.58
N TYR A 104 -6.36 -5.95 2.36
CA TYR A 104 -6.89 -5.50 3.64
C TYR A 104 -5.88 -5.76 4.75
N LEU A 105 -5.37 -4.68 5.33
CA LEU A 105 -4.49 -4.69 6.51
C LEU A 105 -5.30 -4.87 7.80
N ALA A 106 -6.55 -4.41 7.80
CA ALA A 106 -7.55 -4.71 8.82
C ALA A 106 -8.94 -4.83 8.17
N ASP A 107 -9.74 -5.78 8.62
CA ASP A 107 -11.12 -5.95 8.18
C ASP A 107 -12.00 -6.41 9.34
N TYR A 108 -12.95 -5.57 9.75
CA TYR A 108 -13.94 -5.87 10.78
C TYR A 108 -15.37 -5.85 10.22
N ARG A 109 -15.55 -6.05 8.92
CA ARG A 109 -16.89 -6.13 8.32
C ARG A 109 -17.59 -7.45 8.64
N GLY A 110 -16.82 -8.48 8.97
CA GLY A 110 -17.31 -9.78 9.45
C GLY A 110 -17.66 -9.79 10.94
N ASP A 111 -17.70 -10.98 11.52
CA ASP A 111 -17.99 -11.16 12.95
C ASP A 111 -16.79 -10.92 13.86
N GLU A 112 -15.58 -11.02 13.31
CA GLU A 112 -14.31 -10.79 14.02
C GLU A 112 -13.44 -9.78 13.27
N LEU A 113 -12.56 -9.11 14.01
CA LEU A 113 -11.54 -8.24 13.44
C LEU A 113 -10.38 -9.07 12.91
N ILE A 114 -10.19 -9.06 11.60
CA ILE A 114 -9.08 -9.74 10.93
C ILE A 114 -7.93 -8.76 10.76
N MET A 115 -6.83 -9.00 11.47
CA MET A 115 -5.59 -8.22 11.37
C MET A 115 -4.37 -9.11 11.61
N SER A 116 -3.50 -9.24 10.61
CA SER A 116 -2.29 -10.07 10.72
C SER A 116 -1.06 -9.26 11.13
N LYS A 117 -0.16 -9.96 11.83
CA LYS A 117 1.17 -9.51 12.24
C LYS A 117 2.27 -10.01 11.32
N ASP A 118 1.92 -10.86 10.36
CA ASP A 118 2.81 -11.64 9.51
C ASP A 118 2.92 -11.02 8.10
N TRP A 119 3.84 -11.54 7.30
CA TRP A 119 3.98 -11.20 5.89
C TRP A 119 2.94 -11.94 5.04
N HIS A 120 2.30 -11.21 4.12
CA HIS A 120 1.36 -11.73 3.14
C HIS A 120 1.88 -11.47 1.74
N LYS A 121 2.05 -12.55 0.96
CA LYS A 121 2.42 -12.43 -0.45
C LYS A 121 1.21 -12.01 -1.28
N ILE A 122 1.32 -10.87 -1.93
CA ILE A 122 0.25 -10.28 -2.74
C ILE A 122 0.59 -10.44 -4.22
N ASP A 123 -0.32 -11.04 -4.98
CA ASP A 123 -0.20 -11.18 -6.44
C ASP A 123 -0.47 -9.83 -7.13
N LEU A 124 0.50 -9.37 -7.91
CA LEU A 124 0.45 -8.11 -8.66
C LEU A 124 0.26 -8.33 -10.18
N SER A 125 0.14 -9.58 -10.65
CA SER A 125 0.09 -9.92 -12.07
C SER A 125 -1.05 -9.24 -12.84
N SER A 126 -2.16 -8.95 -12.16
CA SER A 126 -3.31 -8.23 -12.74
C SER A 126 -3.01 -6.77 -13.11
N LEU A 127 -1.90 -6.20 -12.62
CA LEU A 127 -1.45 -4.86 -12.99
C LEU A 127 -0.80 -4.81 -14.38
N GLY A 128 -0.35 -5.96 -14.91
CA GLY A 128 0.24 -6.06 -16.25
C GLY A 128 1.64 -5.43 -16.35
N GLU A 129 1.89 -4.74 -17.46
CA GLU A 129 3.14 -4.02 -17.67
C GLU A 129 3.17 -2.69 -16.91
N VAL A 130 4.25 -2.45 -16.17
CA VAL A 130 4.39 -1.30 -15.28
C VAL A 130 5.79 -0.67 -15.40
N SER A 131 5.83 0.66 -15.31
CA SER A 131 7.03 1.47 -15.09
C SER A 131 7.10 1.99 -13.65
N TYR A 132 5.94 2.19 -13.01
CA TYR A 132 5.84 2.52 -11.59
C TYR A 132 4.77 1.69 -10.88
N LEU A 133 4.93 1.56 -9.58
CA LEU A 133 3.85 1.22 -8.66
C LEU A 133 3.53 2.43 -7.80
N VAL A 134 2.24 2.69 -7.58
CA VAL A 134 1.75 3.73 -6.67
C VAL A 134 0.97 3.06 -5.55
N PHE A 135 1.22 3.50 -4.32
CA PHE A 135 0.61 2.93 -3.13
C PHE A 135 -0.27 3.98 -2.46
N GLN A 136 -1.55 3.67 -2.30
CA GLN A 136 -2.50 4.49 -1.57
C GLN A 136 -3.19 3.64 -0.51
N MET A 137 -3.79 4.27 0.48
CA MET A 137 -4.47 3.55 1.57
C MET A 137 -5.89 4.07 1.72
N GLU A 138 -6.72 3.38 2.48
CA GLU A 138 -8.06 3.85 2.82
C GLU A 138 -8.47 3.21 4.14
N THR A 139 -9.05 3.99 5.02
CA THR A 139 -9.61 3.54 6.31
C THR A 139 -11.02 4.11 6.47
N THR A 140 -11.87 3.37 7.14
CA THR A 140 -13.18 3.88 7.60
C THR A 140 -13.06 4.76 8.84
N ASP A 141 -11.94 4.69 9.57
CA ASP A 141 -11.61 5.67 10.60
C ASP A 141 -10.98 6.92 9.96
N ALA A 142 -11.85 7.73 9.35
CA ALA A 142 -11.52 8.99 8.72
C ALA A 142 -12.57 10.05 9.07
N GLY A 143 -12.15 11.32 9.08
CA GLY A 143 -13.02 12.48 9.26
C GLY A 143 -12.85 13.50 8.14
N ASP A 144 -13.36 14.71 8.34
CA ASP A 144 -13.34 15.80 7.34
C ASP A 144 -11.92 16.16 6.87
N PHE A 145 -10.90 15.89 7.69
CA PHE A 145 -9.53 16.19 7.36
C PHE A 145 -8.81 15.02 6.67
N GLY A 146 -9.33 13.80 6.74
CA GLY A 146 -8.68 12.62 6.18
C GLY A 146 -8.62 11.45 7.16
N PRO A 147 -7.73 10.48 6.91
CA PRO A 147 -7.61 9.29 7.75
C PRO A 147 -7.08 9.67 9.15
N ASN A 148 -7.76 9.16 10.18
CA ASN A 148 -7.27 9.19 11.56
C ASN A 148 -6.31 8.02 11.80
N THR A 149 -6.59 6.84 11.22
CA THR A 149 -5.64 5.72 11.19
C THR A 149 -4.33 6.16 10.54
N SER A 150 -3.21 5.90 11.22
CA SER A 150 -1.88 6.15 10.70
C SER A 150 -1.62 5.38 9.38
N VAL A 151 -1.40 6.09 8.27
CA VAL A 151 -1.31 5.52 6.91
C VAL A 151 0.09 4.99 6.55
N TYR A 152 0.51 3.98 7.31
CA TYR A 152 1.78 3.27 7.12
C TYR A 152 1.57 1.78 6.86
N PHE A 153 2.46 1.18 6.07
CA PHE A 153 2.55 -0.27 5.88
C PHE A 153 4.01 -0.70 5.77
N CYS A 154 4.25 -2.01 5.86
CA CYS A 154 5.55 -2.60 5.61
C CYS A 154 5.51 -3.40 4.30
N MET A 155 6.59 -3.36 3.52
CA MET A 155 6.76 -4.15 2.31
C MET A 155 8.14 -4.78 2.19
N ASP A 156 8.23 -5.89 1.49
CA ASP A 156 9.45 -6.61 1.17
C ASP A 156 9.30 -7.45 -0.12
N ASN A 157 10.40 -7.98 -0.65
CA ASN A 157 10.44 -8.89 -1.82
C ASN A 157 9.59 -8.46 -3.03
N LEU A 158 9.58 -7.18 -3.37
CA LEU A 158 8.96 -6.73 -4.62
C LEU A 158 9.62 -7.45 -5.81
N THR A 159 8.85 -8.23 -6.55
CA THR A 159 9.31 -9.02 -7.69
C THR A 159 8.65 -8.51 -8.97
N VAL A 160 9.48 -8.30 -9.98
CA VAL A 160 9.09 -7.87 -11.32
C VAL A 160 9.88 -8.67 -12.36
N ASP A 161 9.27 -8.95 -13.50
CA ASP A 161 9.95 -9.60 -14.62
C ASP A 161 10.26 -8.59 -15.70
N LYS A 162 11.53 -8.48 -16.07
CA LYS A 162 11.94 -7.60 -17.18
C LYS A 162 11.37 -8.13 -18.50
N ILE A 163 10.86 -7.23 -19.32
CA ILE A 163 10.41 -7.52 -20.68
C ILE A 163 11.51 -7.07 -21.64
N ASP A 164 12.19 -8.03 -22.27
CA ASP A 164 13.11 -7.76 -23.36
C ASP A 164 12.29 -7.40 -24.61
N LYS A 165 12.62 -6.25 -25.23
CA LYS A 165 12.01 -5.77 -26.47
C LYS A 165 12.98 -5.91 -27.63
#